data_AF-A0AAU9Q968-F1
#
_entry.id   AF-A0AAU9Q968-F1
#
_cell.length_a   1.000
_cell.length_b   1.000
_cell.length_c   1.000
_cell.angle_alpha   90.00
_cell.angle_beta   90.00
_cell.angle_gamma   90.00
#
_symmetry.space_group_name_H-M   'P 1'
#
loop_
_entity.id
_entity.type
_entity.pdbx_description
1 polymer ?
#
loop_
_entity_poly.entity_id
_entity_poly.type
_entity_poly.pdbx_seq_one_letter_code
_entity_poly.pdbx_strand_id
1 'polypeptide(L)'
;MDPFKIWIQVKGTTDFETKRTKNGNISQSVAKGNMWKWLRSRELCVLIVWDINETKGVYSIIKDDVDPFDIYKTDCDSMTVSIDGNAHVSLDALNKICWQARLEYYESVIAMSRVECEVSGGQQESSSPLSRKFLLVSEYLHSVGVIAHFGSEKHILLTDTCQAYFSNGLINWQREHPDDSEYDSRGSVVALMIINRVREVTELNISQSLLMDCMEFFEHFGRSFERNEHTYT
;
A
#
# COMPACT_ATOMS: atom_id res chain seq x y z
N MET A 1 -5.87 2.86 16.13
CA MET A 1 -4.82 1.82 16.09
C MET A 1 -4.91 1.21 14.71
N ASP A 2 -3.80 1.15 13.98
CA ASP A 2 -3.79 0.63 12.62
C ASP A 2 -4.23 -0.86 12.57
N PRO A 3 -5.00 -1.28 11.56
CA PRO A 3 -5.51 -2.66 11.48
C PRO A 3 -4.48 -3.68 10.97
N PHE A 4 -3.34 -3.20 10.45
CA PHE A 4 -2.26 -4.04 9.94
C PHE A 4 -1.22 -4.35 11.01
N LYS A 5 -0.48 -5.45 10.79
CA LYS A 5 0.60 -5.92 11.65
C LYS A 5 1.86 -6.08 10.83
N ILE A 6 2.99 -5.79 11.47
CA ILE A 6 4.32 -5.96 10.89
C ILE A 6 5.11 -6.86 11.82
N TRP A 7 5.68 -7.93 11.28
CA TRP A 7 6.61 -8.77 12.02
C TRP A 7 8.02 -8.24 11.83
N ILE A 8 8.68 -7.88 12.93
CA ILE A 8 10.05 -7.41 12.92
C ILE A 8 10.92 -8.43 13.66
N GLN A 9 11.85 -9.04 12.94
CA GLN A 9 12.91 -9.84 13.55
C GLN A 9 14.20 -9.02 13.58
N VAL A 10 14.72 -8.75 14.77
CA VAL A 10 16.02 -8.10 14.94
C VAL A 10 17.09 -9.16 15.23
N LYS A 11 18.25 -9.03 14.60
CA LYS A 11 19.46 -9.81 14.87
C LYS A 11 20.62 -8.86 15.17
N GLY A 12 20.99 -8.77 16.44
CA GLY A 12 22.17 -8.02 16.88
C GLY A 12 23.47 -8.74 16.51
N THR A 13 24.49 -7.97 16.13
CA THR A 13 25.85 -8.46 15.87
C THR A 13 26.88 -7.45 16.35
N THR A 14 28.00 -7.94 16.87
CA THR A 14 29.21 -7.13 17.12
C THR A 14 30.16 -7.14 15.92
N ASP A 15 30.02 -8.13 15.05
CA ASP A 15 30.92 -8.38 13.92
C ASP A 15 30.22 -8.02 12.60
N PHE A 16 29.75 -6.77 12.47
CA PHE A 16 28.95 -6.36 11.32
C PHE A 16 29.74 -6.42 10.00
N GLU A 17 31.00 -5.98 10.00
CA GLU A 17 31.85 -5.97 8.81
C GLU A 17 32.24 -7.37 8.32
N THR A 18 32.31 -8.37 9.19
CA THR A 18 32.59 -9.76 8.75
C THR A 18 31.41 -10.38 8.01
N LYS A 19 30.20 -9.86 8.22
CA LYS A 19 28.98 -10.24 7.48
C LYS A 19 28.86 -9.51 6.14
N ARG A 20 29.65 -8.46 5.92
CA ARG A 20 29.64 -7.70 4.68
C ARG A 20 30.29 -8.50 3.55
N THR A 21 29.53 -8.67 2.48
CA THR A 21 29.98 -9.31 1.24
C THR A 21 30.80 -8.34 0.39
N LYS A 22 31.49 -8.85 -0.62
CA LYS A 22 32.27 -8.04 -1.57
C LYS A 22 31.44 -6.96 -2.28
N ASN A 23 30.13 -7.17 -2.42
CA ASN A 23 29.22 -6.24 -3.09
C ASN A 23 28.63 -5.21 -2.12
N GLY A 24 29.07 -5.18 -0.86
CA GLY A 24 28.56 -4.26 0.16
C GLY A 24 27.34 -4.76 0.92
N ASN A 25 26.66 -5.81 0.45
CA ASN A 25 25.50 -6.42 1.11
C ASN A 25 25.88 -7.13 2.42
N ILE A 26 24.95 -7.22 3.34
CA ILE A 26 25.08 -7.95 4.61
C ILE A 26 24.44 -9.34 4.46
N SER A 27 25.26 -10.38 4.67
CA SER A 27 24.78 -11.77 4.68
C SER A 27 24.28 -12.18 6.06
N GLN A 28 23.02 -12.62 6.14
CA GLN A 28 22.43 -13.11 7.38
C GLN A 28 21.78 -14.48 7.21
N SER A 29 22.34 -15.49 7.89
CA SER A 29 21.74 -16.83 7.95
C SER A 29 20.46 -16.84 8.80
N VAL A 30 19.42 -17.51 8.32
CA VAL A 30 18.09 -17.67 8.93
C VAL A 30 17.67 -19.13 8.82
N ALA A 31 17.11 -19.70 9.89
CA ALA A 31 16.57 -21.06 9.84
C ALA A 31 15.43 -21.16 8.82
N LYS A 32 15.43 -22.21 8.00
CA LYS A 32 14.39 -22.46 6.98
C LYS A 32 12.97 -22.42 7.53
N GLY A 33 12.75 -22.96 8.74
CA GLY A 33 11.44 -22.94 9.39
C GLY A 33 10.91 -21.52 9.64
N ASN A 34 11.79 -20.59 10.00
CA ASN A 34 11.41 -19.18 10.15
C ASN A 34 11.13 -18.54 8.80
N MET A 35 11.94 -18.84 7.78
CA MET A 35 11.72 -18.32 6.43
C MET A 35 10.37 -18.75 5.87
N TRP A 36 10.00 -20.03 6.04
CA TRP A 36 8.67 -20.52 5.65
C TRP A 36 7.54 -19.78 6.35
N LYS A 37 7.69 -19.52 7.65
CA LYS A 37 6.71 -18.73 8.42
C LYS A 37 6.58 -17.32 7.85
N TRP A 38 7.69 -16.65 7.56
CA TRP A 38 7.69 -15.27 7.07
C TRP A 38 7.12 -15.14 5.66
N LEU A 39 7.50 -16.01 4.72
CA LEU A 39 6.98 -15.95 3.35
C LEU A 39 5.50 -16.30 3.26
N ARG A 40 4.99 -17.20 4.12
CA ARG A 40 3.57 -17.58 4.14
C ARG A 40 2.72 -16.65 5.01
N SER A 41 3.35 -15.74 5.74
CA SER A 41 2.66 -14.74 6.54
C SER A 41 1.87 -13.79 5.63
N ARG A 42 0.65 -13.44 6.05
CA ARG A 42 -0.10 -12.37 5.36
C ARG A 42 0.53 -11.02 5.67
N GLU A 43 0.96 -10.87 6.91
CA GLU A 43 1.64 -9.70 7.45
C GLU A 43 3.04 -9.54 6.85
N LEU A 44 3.44 -8.28 6.66
CA LEU A 44 4.78 -7.91 6.20
C LEU A 44 5.83 -8.34 7.23
N CYS A 45 6.90 -8.97 6.77
CA CYS A 45 7.99 -9.48 7.60
C CYS A 45 9.30 -8.74 7.27
N VAL A 46 9.84 -8.01 8.25
CA VAL A 46 11.10 -7.29 8.15
C VAL A 46 12.18 -7.98 8.97
N LEU A 47 13.33 -8.25 8.35
CA LEU A 47 14.54 -8.66 9.05
C LEU A 47 15.47 -7.47 9.19
N ILE A 48 15.87 -7.16 10.42
CA ILE A 48 16.85 -6.12 10.73
C ILE A 48 18.12 -6.78 11.25
N VAL A 49 19.27 -6.47 10.64
CA VAL A 49 20.59 -6.77 11.20
C VAL A 49 21.12 -5.51 11.85
N TRP A 50 21.37 -5.57 13.16
CA TRP A 50 21.73 -4.43 13.98
C TRP A 50 23.18 -4.53 14.45
N ASP A 51 23.98 -3.53 14.09
CA ASP A 51 25.32 -3.34 14.63
C ASP A 51 25.21 -2.75 16.04
N ILE A 52 25.63 -3.55 17.03
CA ILE A 52 25.59 -3.16 18.45
C ILE A 52 26.59 -2.04 18.74
N ASN A 53 27.74 -2.04 18.08
CA ASN A 53 28.81 -1.09 18.34
C ASN A 53 28.51 0.29 17.73
N GLU A 54 28.00 0.31 16.50
CA GLU A 54 27.68 1.55 15.79
C GLU A 54 26.26 2.06 16.03
N THR A 55 25.40 1.28 16.70
CA THR A 55 23.98 1.60 16.91
C THR A 55 23.22 1.89 15.61
N LYS A 56 23.53 1.13 14.56
CA LYS A 56 22.90 1.24 13.23
C LYS A 56 22.37 -0.12 12.80
N GLY A 57 21.34 -0.11 11.98
CA GLY A 57 20.80 -1.33 11.38
C GLY A 57 20.66 -1.21 9.88
N VAL A 58 20.69 -2.35 9.20
CA VAL A 58 20.18 -2.51 7.84
C VAL A 58 18.97 -3.44 7.86
N TYR A 59 18.04 -3.24 6.94
CA TYR A 59 16.81 -4.02 6.89
C TYR A 59 16.56 -4.63 5.51
N SER A 60 15.77 -5.71 5.51
CA SER A 60 15.27 -6.38 4.32
C SER A 60 13.80 -6.73 4.53
N ILE A 61 13.00 -6.57 3.48
CA ILE A 61 11.61 -7.04 3.43
C ILE A 61 11.63 -8.42 2.80
N ILE A 62 11.31 -9.44 3.59
CA ILE A 62 11.61 -10.83 3.23
C ILE A 62 10.91 -11.28 1.93
N LYS A 63 9.69 -10.80 1.67
CA LYS A 63 8.94 -11.15 0.47
C LYS A 63 9.51 -10.53 -0.82
N ASP A 64 10.24 -9.44 -0.70
CA ASP A 64 10.84 -8.74 -1.84
C ASP A 64 12.18 -9.39 -2.21
N ASP A 65 12.90 -9.90 -1.21
CA ASP A 65 14.27 -10.40 -1.37
C ASP A 65 14.39 -11.93 -1.49
N VAL A 66 13.34 -12.69 -1.14
CA VAL A 66 13.40 -14.17 -1.08
C VAL A 66 12.24 -14.79 -1.86
N ASP A 67 12.58 -15.52 -2.93
CA ASP A 67 11.63 -16.35 -3.66
C ASP A 67 11.35 -17.65 -2.87
N PRO A 68 10.09 -18.05 -2.66
CA PRO A 68 9.73 -19.35 -2.09
C PRO A 68 10.45 -20.55 -2.73
N PHE A 69 10.75 -20.49 -4.03
CA PHE A 69 11.48 -21.51 -4.77
C PHE A 69 12.93 -21.67 -4.31
N ASP A 70 13.55 -20.62 -3.80
CA ASP A 70 14.94 -20.69 -3.33
C ASP A 70 15.07 -21.50 -2.03
N ILE A 71 13.99 -21.56 -1.23
CA ILE A 71 13.96 -22.41 -0.04
C ILE A 71 14.01 -23.89 -0.42
N TYR A 72 13.30 -24.29 -1.48
CA TYR A 72 13.28 -25.67 -1.95
C TYR A 72 14.62 -26.12 -2.54
N LYS A 73 15.39 -25.20 -3.13
CA LYS A 73 16.74 -25.49 -3.69
C LYS A 73 17.83 -25.61 -2.64
N THR A 74 17.58 -25.09 -1.44
CA THR A 74 18.55 -25.16 -0.35
C THR A 74 18.43 -26.52 0.32
N ASP A 75 19.53 -27.26 0.51
CA ASP A 75 19.50 -28.54 1.24
C ASP A 75 19.69 -28.36 2.75
N CYS A 76 20.42 -27.32 3.17
CA CYS A 76 20.75 -27.04 4.58
C CYS A 76 19.55 -26.53 5.41
N ASP A 77 19.54 -26.72 6.72
CA ASP A 77 18.46 -26.22 7.61
C ASP A 77 18.38 -24.69 7.75
N SER A 78 19.31 -23.96 7.12
CA SER A 78 19.36 -22.51 7.09
C SER A 78 19.56 -21.97 5.68
N MET A 79 19.01 -20.78 5.44
CA MET A 79 19.14 -20.00 4.22
C MET A 79 19.81 -18.67 4.54
N THR A 80 20.67 -18.19 3.64
CA THR A 80 21.29 -16.87 3.77
C THR A 80 20.45 -15.82 3.05
N VAL A 81 20.02 -14.80 3.79
CA VAL A 81 19.40 -13.59 3.24
C VAL A 81 20.52 -12.60 2.92
N SER A 82 20.49 -12.03 1.71
CA SER A 82 21.38 -10.98 1.27
C SER A 82 20.67 -9.64 1.43
N ILE A 83 21.11 -8.83 2.39
CA ILE A 83 20.49 -7.55 2.73
C ILE A 83 21.32 -6.43 2.09
N ASP A 84 20.68 -5.49 1.40
CA ASP A 84 21.40 -4.32 0.88
C ASP A 84 22.06 -3.55 2.03
N GLY A 85 23.38 -3.36 1.94
CA GLY A 85 24.16 -2.67 2.95
C GLY A 85 23.83 -1.18 3.06
N ASN A 86 23.14 -0.61 2.07
CA ASN A 86 22.70 0.80 2.05
C ASN A 86 21.26 0.99 2.55
N ALA A 87 20.50 -0.09 2.74
CA ALA A 87 19.12 -0.06 3.24
C ALA A 87 19.11 0.14 4.76
N HIS A 88 19.55 1.31 5.21
CA HIS A 88 19.67 1.65 6.62
C HIS A 88 18.31 1.87 7.27
N VAL A 89 18.19 1.43 8.52
CA VAL A 89 17.03 1.73 9.36
C VAL A 89 17.05 3.22 9.71
N SER A 90 16.06 3.95 9.21
CA SER A 90 15.80 5.37 9.49
C SER A 90 14.31 5.59 9.75
N LEU A 91 13.94 6.77 10.25
CA LEU A 91 12.53 7.12 10.43
C LEU A 91 11.76 7.07 9.11
N ASP A 92 12.37 7.56 8.03
CA ASP A 92 11.77 7.54 6.69
C ASP A 92 11.59 6.11 6.18
N ALA A 93 12.59 5.25 6.38
CA ALA A 93 12.49 3.84 6.02
C ALA A 93 11.36 3.13 6.80
N LEU A 94 11.25 3.39 8.10
CA LEU A 94 10.17 2.84 8.92
C LEU A 94 8.79 3.34 8.49
N ASN A 95 8.67 4.63 8.14
CA ASN A 95 7.43 5.18 7.59
C ASN A 95 7.04 4.49 6.27
N LYS A 96 8.01 4.25 5.37
CA LYS A 96 7.79 3.50 4.12
C LYS A 96 7.34 2.07 4.38
N ILE A 97 8.01 1.36 5.30
CA ILE A 97 7.62 0.00 5.73
C ILE A 97 6.19 -0.02 6.26
N CYS A 98 5.82 0.96 7.10
CA CYS A 98 4.46 1.08 7.62
C CYS A 98 3.43 1.29 6.50
N TRP A 99 3.74 2.17 5.54
CA TRP A 99 2.87 2.37 4.38
C TRP A 99 2.76 1.14 3.50
N GLN A 100 3.86 0.44 3.23
CA GLN A 100 3.84 -0.81 2.47
C GLN A 100 2.94 -1.85 3.14
N ALA A 101 3.07 -2.04 4.45
CA ALA A 101 2.21 -2.95 5.21
C ALA A 101 0.72 -2.53 5.18
N ARG A 102 0.44 -1.23 5.23
CA ARG A 102 -0.93 -0.70 5.11
C ARG A 102 -1.51 -0.94 3.71
N LEU A 103 -0.72 -0.72 2.65
CA LEU A 103 -1.13 -0.95 1.27
C LEU A 103 -1.41 -2.44 1.02
N GLU A 104 -0.48 -3.32 1.38
CA GLU A 104 -0.66 -4.78 1.26
C GLU A 104 -1.90 -5.27 2.03
N TYR A 105 -2.16 -4.69 3.21
CA TYR A 105 -3.36 -4.99 3.97
C TYR A 105 -4.62 -4.64 3.20
N TYR A 106 -4.75 -3.39 2.71
CA TYR A 106 -5.93 -2.95 1.97
C TYR A 106 -6.13 -3.74 0.69
N GLU A 107 -5.06 -4.01 -0.06
CA GLU A 107 -5.11 -4.86 -1.25
C GLU A 107 -5.65 -6.25 -0.92
N SER A 108 -5.16 -6.87 0.16
CA SER A 108 -5.60 -8.19 0.57
C SER A 108 -7.07 -8.21 1.00
N VAL A 109 -7.50 -7.29 1.86
CA VAL A 109 -8.89 -7.29 2.38
C VAL A 109 -9.92 -6.88 1.32
N ILE A 110 -9.56 -5.96 0.43
CA ILE A 110 -10.42 -5.58 -0.69
C ILE A 110 -10.51 -6.75 -1.68
N ALA A 111 -9.39 -7.41 -2.03
CA ALA A 111 -9.41 -8.59 -2.90
C ALA A 111 -10.26 -9.73 -2.31
N MET A 112 -10.16 -10.00 -1.01
CA MET A 112 -10.99 -11.01 -0.33
C MET A 112 -12.49 -10.66 -0.41
N SER A 113 -12.84 -9.37 -0.29
CA SER A 113 -14.24 -8.93 -0.40
C SER A 113 -14.83 -9.18 -1.80
N ARG A 114 -14.01 -9.16 -2.87
CA ARG A 114 -14.44 -9.49 -4.23
C ARG A 114 -14.88 -10.96 -4.34
N VAL A 115 -14.09 -11.88 -3.79
CA VAL A 115 -14.37 -13.33 -3.81
C VAL A 115 -15.64 -13.66 -3.04
N GLU A 116 -15.85 -13.02 -1.87
CA GLU A 116 -17.09 -13.19 -1.10
C GLU A 116 -18.35 -12.77 -1.89
N CYS A 117 -18.24 -11.73 -2.74
CA CYS A 117 -19.35 -11.30 -3.61
C CYS A 117 -19.66 -12.32 -4.70
N GLU A 118 -18.64 -12.94 -5.30
CA GLU A 118 -18.79 -13.91 -6.40
C GLU A 118 -19.37 -15.25 -5.91
N VAL A 119 -18.92 -15.73 -4.75
CA VAL A 119 -19.36 -17.02 -4.18
C VAL A 119 -20.81 -16.95 -3.66
N SER A 120 -21.27 -15.77 -3.24
CA SER A 120 -22.62 -15.59 -2.66
C SER A 120 -23.76 -15.55 -3.69
N GLY A 121 -23.48 -15.76 -4.98
CA GLY A 121 -24.47 -16.18 -5.98
C GLY A 121 -25.78 -15.36 -6.03
N GLY A 122 -25.72 -14.05 -5.79
CA GLY A 122 -26.89 -13.16 -5.87
C GLY A 122 -28.03 -13.45 -4.89
N GLN A 123 -27.84 -14.30 -3.87
CA GLN A 123 -28.87 -14.61 -2.88
C GLN A 123 -28.34 -14.46 -1.45
N GLN A 124 -28.23 -13.20 -1.01
CA GLN A 124 -28.41 -12.85 0.40
C GLN A 124 -28.79 -11.37 0.53
N GLU A 125 -30.10 -11.14 0.66
CA GLU A 125 -30.69 -9.91 1.15
C GLU A 125 -30.39 -9.78 2.66
N SER A 126 -29.49 -8.89 3.06
CA SER A 126 -29.56 -8.17 4.37
C SER A 126 -28.40 -7.19 4.63
N SER A 127 -27.32 -7.20 3.87
CA SER A 127 -26.38 -6.07 3.77
C SER A 127 -25.62 -6.18 2.45
N SER A 128 -25.74 -5.22 1.53
CA SER A 128 -25.23 -5.39 0.17
C SER A 128 -23.71 -5.67 0.20
N PRO A 129 -23.18 -6.76 -0.36
CA PRO A 129 -21.74 -7.03 -0.41
C PRO A 129 -20.91 -5.88 -1.02
N LEU A 130 -21.53 -5.10 -1.93
CA LEU A 130 -21.05 -3.81 -2.44
C LEU A 130 -20.72 -2.81 -1.32
N SER A 131 -21.44 -2.81 -0.20
CA SER A 131 -21.17 -1.91 0.93
C SER A 131 -19.85 -2.22 1.62
N ARG A 132 -19.44 -3.50 1.75
CA ARG A 132 -18.20 -3.84 2.46
C ARG A 132 -16.96 -3.42 1.66
N LYS A 133 -16.92 -3.75 0.36
CA LYS A 133 -15.83 -3.33 -0.53
C LYS A 133 -15.66 -1.81 -0.51
N PHE A 134 -16.76 -1.08 -0.70
CA PHE A 134 -16.71 0.38 -0.75
C PHE A 134 -16.39 1.02 0.60
N LEU A 135 -16.77 0.42 1.73
CA LEU A 135 -16.32 0.87 3.04
C LEU A 135 -14.80 0.74 3.17
N LEU A 136 -14.22 -0.41 2.78
CA LEU A 136 -12.76 -0.62 2.81
C LEU A 136 -12.02 0.35 1.88
N VAL A 137 -12.54 0.57 0.67
CA VAL A 137 -11.98 1.57 -0.27
C VAL A 137 -12.08 2.98 0.30
N SER A 138 -13.20 3.34 0.93
CA SER A 138 -13.35 4.66 1.57
C SER A 138 -12.35 4.84 2.73
N GLU A 139 -12.15 3.82 3.55
CA GLU A 139 -11.17 3.85 4.65
C GLU A 139 -9.75 4.01 4.10
N TYR A 140 -9.42 3.27 3.04
CA TYR A 140 -8.16 3.42 2.32
C TYR A 140 -7.96 4.85 1.80
N LEU A 141 -8.91 5.37 1.02
CA LEU A 141 -8.86 6.72 0.45
C LEU A 141 -8.76 7.80 1.53
N HIS A 142 -9.40 7.59 2.68
CA HIS A 142 -9.29 8.49 3.82
C HIS A 142 -7.88 8.41 4.44
N SER A 143 -7.32 7.20 4.58
CA SER A 143 -5.98 7.01 5.13
C SER A 143 -4.89 7.70 4.31
N VAL A 144 -5.00 7.68 2.97
CA VAL A 144 -4.07 8.40 2.07
C VAL A 144 -4.44 9.88 1.87
N GLY A 145 -5.47 10.36 2.54
CA GLY A 145 -5.91 11.75 2.50
C GLY A 145 -6.43 12.20 1.14
N VAL A 146 -7.05 11.29 0.38
CA VAL A 146 -7.81 11.64 -0.83
C VAL A 146 -9.18 12.19 -0.44
N ILE A 147 -9.87 11.50 0.47
CA ILE A 147 -11.18 11.93 0.98
C ILE A 147 -11.04 12.46 2.41
N ALA A 148 -11.73 13.56 2.70
CA ALA A 148 -11.89 14.10 4.04
C ALA A 148 -13.09 13.47 4.76
N HIS A 149 -14.16 13.15 4.02
CA HIS A 149 -15.36 12.56 4.59
C HIS A 149 -16.13 11.73 3.56
N PHE A 150 -16.78 10.66 4.02
CA PHE A 150 -17.77 9.89 3.28
C PHE A 150 -19.03 9.77 4.13
N GLY A 151 -20.08 10.48 3.74
CA GLY A 151 -21.28 10.70 4.56
C GLY A 151 -22.41 9.70 4.36
N SER A 152 -23.43 9.76 5.22
CA SER A 152 -24.63 8.89 5.20
C SER A 152 -25.43 8.96 3.89
N GLU A 153 -25.33 10.07 3.17
CA GLU A 153 -25.97 10.28 1.87
C GLU A 153 -25.09 9.85 0.69
N LYS A 154 -23.97 9.17 0.97
CA LYS A 154 -23.00 8.68 -0.03
C LYS A 154 -22.29 9.79 -0.80
N HIS A 155 -22.19 10.97 -0.21
CA HIS A 155 -21.40 12.08 -0.72
C HIS A 155 -19.93 11.89 -0.36
N ILE A 156 -19.06 12.15 -1.34
CA ILE A 156 -17.60 12.14 -1.16
C ILE A 156 -17.11 13.57 -1.02
N LEU A 157 -16.51 13.89 0.12
CA LEU A 157 -15.77 15.12 0.31
C LEU A 157 -14.29 14.87 0.08
N LEU A 158 -13.69 15.51 -0.93
CA LEU A 158 -12.25 15.49 -1.15
C LEU A 158 -11.52 16.36 -0.13
N THR A 159 -10.26 16.04 0.16
CA THR A 159 -9.39 16.99 0.86
C THR A 159 -9.09 18.20 -0.02
N ASP A 160 -8.75 19.35 0.57
CA ASP A 160 -8.47 20.58 -0.20
C ASP A 160 -7.39 20.37 -1.26
N THR A 161 -6.35 19.59 -0.94
CA THR A 161 -5.29 19.20 -1.87
C THR A 161 -5.84 18.44 -3.07
N CYS A 162 -6.65 17.42 -2.83
CA CYS A 162 -7.24 16.60 -3.90
C CYS A 162 -8.31 17.36 -4.68
N GLN A 163 -9.06 18.25 -4.04
CA GLN A 163 -10.01 19.13 -4.71
C GLN A 163 -9.30 20.06 -5.70
N ALA A 164 -8.13 20.60 -5.33
CA ALA A 164 -7.30 21.41 -6.21
C ALA A 164 -6.74 20.59 -7.39
N TYR A 165 -6.26 19.36 -7.13
CA TYR A 165 -5.79 18.45 -8.20
C TYR A 165 -6.89 18.11 -9.18
N PHE A 166 -8.09 17.79 -8.69
CA PHE A 166 -9.23 17.48 -9.53
C PHE A 166 -9.64 18.69 -10.38
N SER A 167 -9.78 19.87 -9.77
CA SER A 167 -10.25 21.08 -10.45
C SER A 167 -9.25 21.56 -11.52
N ASN A 168 -7.96 21.63 -11.18
CA ASN A 168 -6.91 22.03 -12.11
C ASN A 168 -6.67 20.97 -13.19
N GLY A 169 -6.71 19.69 -12.81
CA GLY A 169 -6.55 18.55 -13.71
C GLY A 169 -7.64 18.53 -14.78
N LEU A 170 -8.90 18.74 -14.40
CA LEU A 170 -10.03 18.77 -15.32
C LEU A 170 -9.91 19.90 -16.36
N ILE A 171 -9.56 21.11 -15.91
CA ILE A 171 -9.34 22.27 -16.80
C ILE A 171 -8.22 21.98 -17.81
N ASN A 172 -7.10 21.45 -17.34
CA ASN A 172 -5.96 21.13 -18.20
C ASN A 172 -6.28 19.99 -19.18
N TRP A 173 -6.96 18.94 -18.72
CA TRP A 173 -7.34 17.80 -19.54
C TRP A 173 -8.26 18.22 -20.69
N GLN A 174 -9.32 18.97 -20.39
CA GLN A 174 -10.28 19.45 -21.40
C GLN A 174 -9.63 20.37 -22.45
N ARG A 175 -8.58 21.09 -22.07
CA ARG A 175 -7.79 21.91 -23.01
C ARG A 175 -6.95 21.05 -23.95
N GLU A 176 -6.37 19.96 -23.44
CA GLU A 176 -5.49 19.07 -24.20
C GLU A 176 -6.26 18.03 -25.03
N HIS A 177 -7.45 17.64 -24.57
CA HIS A 177 -8.31 16.63 -25.19
C HIS A 177 -9.74 17.19 -25.33
N PRO A 178 -9.96 18.17 -26.23
CA PRO A 178 -11.25 18.87 -26.35
C PRO A 178 -12.38 17.98 -26.89
N ASP A 179 -12.04 16.86 -27.54
CA ASP A 179 -12.98 15.90 -28.11
C ASP A 179 -13.43 14.81 -27.12
N ASP A 180 -12.80 14.72 -25.94
CA ASP A 180 -13.17 13.75 -24.91
C ASP A 180 -14.51 14.11 -24.28
N SER A 181 -15.31 13.08 -23.96
CA SER A 181 -16.51 13.32 -23.16
C SER A 181 -16.14 13.84 -21.76
N GLU A 182 -17.04 14.62 -21.15
CA GLU A 182 -16.83 15.07 -19.77
C GLU A 182 -16.66 13.89 -18.81
N TYR A 183 -17.35 12.78 -19.09
CA TYR A 183 -17.25 11.55 -18.30
C TYR A 183 -15.85 10.93 -18.36
N ASP A 184 -15.29 10.77 -19.56
CA ASP A 184 -13.97 10.18 -19.77
C ASP A 184 -12.85 11.07 -19.19
N SER A 185 -13.02 12.39 -19.35
CA SER A 185 -12.11 13.38 -18.77
C SER A 185 -12.07 13.27 -17.23
N ARG A 186 -13.24 13.13 -16.59
CA ARG A 186 -13.33 13.01 -15.12
C ARG A 186 -12.70 11.72 -14.61
N GLY A 187 -12.94 10.59 -15.27
CA GLY A 187 -12.33 9.31 -14.90
C GLY A 187 -10.80 9.39 -14.90
N SER A 188 -10.22 9.90 -15.98
CA SER A 188 -8.76 10.04 -16.12
C SER A 188 -8.15 10.97 -15.06
N VAL A 189 -8.81 12.10 -14.78
CA VAL A 189 -8.34 13.07 -13.77
C VAL A 189 -8.41 12.47 -12.36
N VAL A 190 -9.47 11.73 -12.02
CA VAL A 190 -9.58 11.05 -10.72
C VAL A 190 -8.46 10.02 -10.55
N ALA A 191 -8.18 9.21 -11.58
CA ALA A 191 -7.10 8.23 -11.53
C ALA A 191 -5.74 8.89 -11.26
N LEU A 192 -5.41 9.96 -12.00
CA LEU A 192 -4.16 10.71 -11.82
C LEU A 192 -4.07 11.38 -10.44
N MET A 193 -5.18 11.94 -9.95
CA MET A 193 -5.25 12.53 -8.61
C MET A 193 -4.91 11.49 -7.54
N ILE A 194 -5.50 10.29 -7.61
CA ILE A 194 -5.25 9.21 -6.65
C ILE A 194 -3.79 8.76 -6.74
N ILE A 195 -3.28 8.50 -7.95
CA ILE A 195 -1.88 8.08 -8.17
C ILE A 195 -0.90 9.08 -7.55
N ASN A 196 -1.08 10.37 -7.85
CA ASN A 196 -0.21 11.42 -7.34
C ASN A 196 -0.29 11.51 -5.81
N ARG A 197 -1.51 11.48 -5.26
CA ARG A 197 -1.69 11.59 -3.81
C ARG A 197 -1.08 10.42 -3.05
N VAL A 198 -1.26 9.19 -3.54
CA VAL A 198 -0.66 8.00 -2.94
C VAL A 198 0.87 8.12 -2.98
N ARG A 199 1.45 8.53 -4.11
CA ARG A 199 2.90 8.69 -4.25
C ARG A 199 3.46 9.76 -3.31
N GLU A 200 2.77 10.88 -3.14
CA GLU A 200 3.18 11.96 -2.22
C GLU A 200 3.18 11.52 -0.76
N VAL A 201 2.15 10.78 -0.35
CA VAL A 201 1.95 10.40 1.06
C VAL A 201 2.78 9.19 1.46
N THR A 202 2.95 8.25 0.54
CA THR A 202 3.55 6.94 0.83
C THR A 202 4.95 6.77 0.28
N GLU A 203 5.34 7.59 -0.71
CA GLU A 203 6.52 7.37 -1.57
C GLU A 203 6.50 6.03 -2.34
N LEU A 204 5.34 5.35 -2.37
CA LEU A 204 5.11 4.09 -3.05
C LEU A 204 4.11 4.29 -4.20
N ASN A 205 4.05 3.31 -5.10
CA ASN A 205 3.06 3.29 -6.18
C ASN A 205 1.81 2.53 -5.71
N ILE A 206 0.64 2.99 -6.17
CA ILE A 206 -0.60 2.22 -6.05
C ILE A 206 -0.59 1.07 -7.07
N SER A 207 -1.02 -0.13 -6.66
CA SER A 207 -1.21 -1.22 -7.61
C SER A 207 -2.38 -0.95 -8.56
N GLN A 208 -2.32 -1.51 -9.76
CA GLN A 208 -3.39 -1.37 -10.74
C GLN A 208 -4.72 -1.92 -10.21
N SER A 209 -4.70 -3.04 -9.47
CA SER A 209 -5.91 -3.63 -8.92
C SER A 209 -6.60 -2.72 -7.91
N LEU A 210 -5.83 -2.09 -7.01
CA LEU A 210 -6.38 -1.18 -6.00
C LEU A 210 -6.86 0.13 -6.63
N LEU A 211 -6.14 0.64 -7.63
CA LEU A 211 -6.57 1.81 -8.39
C LEU A 211 -7.94 1.57 -9.04
N MET A 212 -8.16 0.40 -9.66
CA MET A 212 -9.44 0.07 -10.26
C MET A 212 -10.59 0.02 -9.25
N ASP A 213 -10.38 -0.50 -8.04
CA ASP A 213 -11.42 -0.45 -6.99
C ASP A 213 -11.75 0.98 -6.57
N CYS A 214 -10.73 1.84 -6.49
CA CYS A 214 -10.92 3.25 -6.18
C CYS A 214 -11.71 3.94 -7.30
N MET A 215 -11.40 3.66 -8.56
CA MET A 215 -12.12 4.19 -9.70
C MET A 215 -13.59 3.75 -9.70
N GLU A 216 -13.87 2.47 -9.44
CA GLU A 216 -15.24 1.96 -9.33
C GLU A 216 -16.01 2.64 -8.17
N PHE A 217 -15.34 2.89 -7.04
CA PHE A 217 -15.92 3.65 -5.94
C PHE A 217 -16.33 5.08 -6.37
N PHE A 218 -15.47 5.77 -7.11
CA PHE A 218 -15.79 7.10 -7.64
C PHE A 218 -16.82 7.08 -8.76
N GLU A 219 -16.92 6.05 -9.59
CA GLU A 219 -18.05 5.93 -10.54
C GLU A 219 -19.39 5.75 -9.81
N HIS A 220 -19.39 4.98 -8.72
CA HIS A 220 -20.60 4.66 -7.97
C HIS A 220 -21.11 5.83 -7.11
N PHE A 221 -20.21 6.65 -6.55
CA PHE A 221 -20.55 7.73 -5.61
C PHE A 221 -20.13 9.14 -6.07
N GLY A 222 -19.17 9.25 -6.99
CA GLY A 222 -18.52 10.50 -7.41
C GLY A 222 -19.32 11.38 -8.37
N ARG A 223 -20.60 11.06 -8.64
CA ARG A 223 -21.52 11.99 -9.32
C ARG A 223 -21.80 13.25 -8.48
N SER A 224 -21.38 13.27 -7.21
CA SER A 224 -21.63 14.35 -6.26
C SER A 224 -20.35 15.00 -5.71
N PHE A 225 -19.41 15.35 -6.59
CA PHE A 225 -18.35 16.32 -6.23
C PHE A 225 -18.98 17.69 -6.06
N GLU A 226 -19.55 18.00 -4.89
CA GLU A 226 -19.89 19.37 -4.57
C GLU A 226 -18.60 20.17 -4.38
N ARG A 227 -18.52 21.34 -5.02
CA ARG A 227 -17.57 22.37 -4.59
C ARG A 227 -17.89 22.66 -3.14
N ASN A 228 -16.89 22.62 -2.26
CA ASN A 228 -17.00 23.27 -0.95
C ASN A 228 -17.28 24.76 -1.17
N GLU A 229 -18.55 25.14 -1.31
CA GLU A 229 -18.99 26.54 -1.36
C GLU A 229 -19.16 27.14 0.04
N HIS A 230 -18.76 26.41 1.09
CA HIS A 230 -18.93 26.82 2.49
C HIS A 230 -17.61 26.83 3.26
N THR A 231 -16.64 27.62 2.80
CA THR A 231 -15.48 28.01 3.63
C THR A 231 -14.90 29.36 3.24
N TYR A 232 -15.75 30.36 2.98
CA TYR A 232 -15.34 31.76 3.06
C TYR A 232 -16.52 32.59 3.60
N THR A 233 -16.56 32.77 4.92
CA THR A 233 -17.20 33.92 5.59
C THR A 233 -16.12 34.81 6.16
#